data_AF-A0A3T0KZX9-F1
#
_entry.id   AF-A0A3T0KZX9-F1
#
_cell.length_a   1.000
_cell.length_b   1.000
_cell.length_c   1.000
_cell.angle_alpha   90.00
_cell.angle_beta   90.00
_cell.angle_gamma   90.00
#
_symmetry.space_group_name_H-M   'P 1'
#
loop_
_entity.id
_entity.type
_entity.pdbx_description
1 polymer ?
#
loop_
_entity_poly.entity_id
_entity_poly.type
_entity_poly.pdbx_seq_one_letter_code
_entity_poly.pdbx_strand_id
1 'polypeptide(L)'
;MAYMLIIDNENKKIEIHSDMCDVVFDKKEELFLDPNWEFIPFHYYSEIEEYLNNTEDFEVVECEICKPVENKESLDEDYDDIYEEFDEDEDYDDTRCDII
;
A
#
# COMPACT_ATOMS: atom_id res chain seq x y z
N MET A 1 4.19 -2.53 2.12
CA MET A 1 2.92 -2.00 1.60
C MET A 1 3.31 -1.04 0.50
N ALA A 2 2.95 -1.31 -0.76
CA ALA A 2 3.34 -0.45 -1.87
C ALA A 2 2.24 0.56 -2.25
N TYR A 3 1.01 0.31 -1.82
CA TYR A 3 -0.15 1.13 -2.19
C TYR A 3 -0.99 1.54 -0.99
N MET A 4 -1.72 2.64 -1.18
CA MET A 4 -2.70 3.18 -0.26
C MET A 4 -3.97 3.56 -1.02
N LEU A 5 -5.10 3.01 -0.60
CA LEU A 5 -6.41 3.46 -1.04
C LEU A 5 -6.92 4.53 -0.10
N ILE A 6 -7.42 5.63 -0.65
CA ILE A 6 -8.12 6.68 0.08
C ILE A 6 -9.58 6.62 -0.34
N ILE A 7 -10.45 6.26 0.58
CA ILE A 7 -11.89 6.14 0.34
C ILE A 7 -12.57 7.37 0.92
N ASP A 8 -13.20 8.14 0.05
CA ASP A 8 -14.11 9.22 0.41
C ASP A 8 -15.53 8.68 0.43
N ASN A 9 -16.06 8.43 1.63
CA ASN A 9 -17.42 7.92 1.82
C ASN A 9 -18.51 8.95 1.52
N GLU A 10 -18.18 10.25 1.57
CA GLU A 10 -19.14 11.32 1.28
C GLU A 10 -19.40 11.42 -0.22
N ASN A 11 -18.32 11.40 -1.01
CA ASN A 11 -18.38 11.50 -2.46
C ASN A 11 -18.44 10.14 -3.16
N LYS A 12 -18.42 9.03 -2.40
CA LYS A 12 -18.31 7.65 -2.91
C LYS A 12 -17.15 7.52 -3.91
N LYS A 13 -15.97 7.99 -3.54
CA LYS A 13 -14.79 8.00 -4.41
C LYS A 13 -13.68 7.17 -3.78
N ILE A 14 -13.02 6.34 -4.58
CA ILE A 14 -11.81 5.61 -4.17
C ILE A 14 -10.65 6.17 -4.96
N GLU A 15 -9.65 6.70 -4.27
CA GLU A 15 -8.41 7.14 -4.89
C GLU A 15 -7.29 6.13 -4.63
N ILE A 16 -6.64 5.69 -5.70
CA ILE A 16 -5.50 4.79 -5.61
C ILE A 16 -4.22 5.62 -5.61
N HIS A 17 -3.34 5.36 -4.64
CA HIS A 17 -2.04 6.01 -4.50
C HIS A 17 -0.95 4.99 -4.19
N SER A 18 0.31 5.33 -4.48
CA SER A 18 1.46 4.69 -3.85
C SER A 18 1.51 5.07 -2.36
N ASP A 19 1.98 4.18 -1.50
CA ASP A 19 2.11 4.43 -0.05
C ASP A 19 3.02 5.63 0.27
N MET A 20 4.02 5.89 -0.59
CA MET A 20 4.95 7.02 -0.49
C MET A 20 4.50 8.26 -1.28
N CYS A 21 3.27 8.31 -1.77
CA CYS A 21 2.76 9.47 -2.49
C CYS A 21 2.57 10.67 -1.55
N ASP A 22 3.06 11.85 -1.94
CA ASP A 22 2.89 13.11 -1.19
C ASP A 22 1.41 13.41 -0.84
N VAL A 23 0.49 13.11 -1.75
CA VAL A 23 -0.96 13.31 -1.54
C VAL A 23 -1.49 12.48 -0.37
N VAL A 24 -0.95 11.28 -0.16
CA VAL A 24 -1.33 10.43 0.97
C VAL A 24 -0.88 11.06 2.28
N PHE A 25 0.33 11.62 2.31
CA PHE A 25 0.85 12.30 3.50
C PHE A 25 0.04 13.56 3.82
N ASP A 26 -0.21 14.40 2.82
CA ASP A 26 -1.01 15.62 2.98
C ASP A 26 -2.42 15.29 3.51
N LYS A 27 -3.10 14.31 2.89
CA LYS A 27 -4.44 13.91 3.32
C LYS A 27 -4.47 13.21 4.67
N LYS A 28 -3.40 12.52 5.08
CA LYS A 28 -3.28 11.96 6.44
C LYS A 28 -3.16 13.05 7.49
N GLU A 29 -2.52 14.18 7.18
CA GLU A 29 -2.53 15.35 8.07
C GLU A 29 -3.93 15.97 8.15
N GLU A 30 -4.66 16.02 7.03
CA GLU A 30 -6.05 16.48 6.97
C GLU A 30 -7.04 15.51 7.65
N LEU A 31 -6.72 14.22 7.75
CA LEU A 31 -7.57 13.18 8.37
C LEU A 31 -7.97 13.49 9.81
N PHE A 32 -7.15 14.27 10.53
CA PHE A 32 -7.50 14.74 11.87
C PHE A 32 -8.77 15.61 11.89
N LEU A 33 -9.24 16.06 10.73
CA LEU A 33 -10.36 17.00 10.58
C LEU A 33 -11.62 16.36 9.99
N ASP A 34 -11.53 15.28 9.21
CA ASP A 34 -12.68 14.69 8.52
C ASP A 34 -12.81 13.16 8.70
N PRO A 35 -13.79 12.67 9.49
CA PRO A 35 -13.95 11.24 9.77
C PRO A 35 -14.55 10.45 8.60
N ASN A 36 -14.87 11.10 7.48
CA ASN A 36 -15.48 10.46 6.31
C ASN A 36 -14.46 9.81 5.37
N TRP A 37 -13.17 10.01 5.62
CA TRP A 37 -12.10 9.41 4.85
C TRP A 37 -11.55 8.15 5.52
N GLU A 38 -11.40 7.08 4.75
CA GLU A 38 -10.79 5.83 5.18
C GLU A 38 -9.54 5.53 4.36
N PHE A 39 -8.52 4.98 5.02
CA PHE A 39 -7.22 4.69 4.42
C PHE A 39 -6.94 3.21 4.54
N ILE A 40 -6.85 2.52 3.41
CA ILE A 40 -6.63 1.08 3.36
C ILE A 40 -5.30 0.80 2.67
N PRO A 41 -4.31 0.24 3.38
CA PRO A 41 -3.03 -0.12 2.77
C PRO A 41 -3.10 -1.47 2.05
N PHE A 42 -2.38 -1.58 0.93
CA PHE A 42 -2.23 -2.82 0.15
C PHE A 42 -0.76 -3.08 -0.19
N HIS A 43 -0.42 -4.33 -0.44
CA HIS A 43 0.93 -4.73 -0.84
C HIS A 43 1.06 -4.77 -2.35
N TYR A 44 0.10 -5.40 -3.03
CA TYR A 44 0.13 -5.59 -4.47
C TYR A 44 -1.03 -4.90 -5.17
N TYR A 45 -0.83 -4.48 -6.42
CA TYR A 45 -1.90 -3.91 -7.22
C TYR A 45 -3.05 -4.91 -7.46
N SER A 46 -2.73 -6.21 -7.56
CA SER A 46 -3.73 -7.27 -7.74
C SER A 46 -4.75 -7.35 -6.60
N GLU A 47 -4.34 -7.08 -5.37
CA GLU A 47 -5.23 -7.03 -4.20
C GLU A 47 -6.23 -5.87 -4.31
N ILE A 48 -5.78 -4.75 -4.89
CA ILE A 48 -6.64 -3.58 -5.16
C ILE A 48 -7.68 -3.92 -6.21
N GLU A 49 -7.28 -4.58 -7.30
CA GLU A 49 -8.22 -5.01 -8.34
C GLU A 49 -9.29 -5.95 -7.78
N GLU A 50 -8.91 -6.89 -6.91
CA GLU A 50 -9.88 -7.77 -6.21
C GLU A 50 -10.81 -6.97 -5.30
N TYR A 51 -10.28 -6.02 -4.53
CA TYR A 51 -11.08 -5.16 -3.66
C TYR A 51 -12.10 -4.32 -4.45
N LEU A 52 -11.68 -3.72 -5.56
CA LEU A 52 -12.53 -2.91 -6.42
C LEU A 52 -13.62 -3.75 -7.12
N ASN A 53 -13.30 -4.97 -7.53
CA ASN A 53 -14.30 -5.89 -8.11
C ASN A 53 -15.40 -6.29 -7.11
N ASN A 54 -15.08 -6.30 -5.81
CA ASN A 54 -16.07 -6.55 -4.75
C ASN A 54 -16.80 -5.28 -4.28
N THR A 55 -16.37 -4.10 -4.74
CA THR A 55 -16.90 -2.80 -4.31
C THR A 55 -17.66 -2.15 -5.46
N GLU A 56 -18.92 -2.57 -5.65
CA GLU A 56 -19.84 -1.94 -6.58
C GLU A 56 -20.49 -0.73 -5.89
N ASP A 57 -20.11 0.51 -6.24
CA ASP A 57 -20.81 1.80 -5.97
C ASP A 57 -19.85 3.02 -5.95
N PHE A 58 -18.53 2.81 -6.02
CA PHE A 58 -17.55 3.88 -5.87
C PHE A 58 -16.90 4.29 -7.19
N GLU A 59 -16.67 5.58 -7.37
CA GLU A 59 -15.88 6.13 -8.48
C GLU A 59 -14.39 5.93 -8.19
N VAL A 60 -13.73 5.09 -8.99
CA VAL A 60 -12.29 4.84 -8.87
C VAL A 60 -11.53 5.91 -9.64
N VAL A 61 -10.63 6.60 -8.95
CA VAL A 61 -9.76 7.62 -9.53
C VAL A 61 -8.31 7.29 -9.22
N GLU A 62 -7.49 7.35 -10.25
CA GLU A 62 -6.05 7.12 -10.14
C GLU A 62 -5.36 8.44 -9.82
N CYS A 63 -4.37 8.39 -8.93
CA CYS A 63 -3.57 9.58 -8.65
C CYS A 63 -2.71 9.97 -9.84
N GLU A 64 -2.91 11.17 -10.38
CA GLU A 64 -2.13 11.70 -11.51
C GLU A 64 -0.66 11.98 -11.16
N ILE A 65 -0.32 12.09 -9.86
CA ILE A 65 1.02 12.43 -9.38
C ILE A 65 1.88 11.19 -9.26
N CYS A 66 1.44 10.19 -8.48
CA CYS A 66 2.21 8.95 -8.30
C CYS A 66 1.92 7.89 -9.37
N LYS A 67 0.88 8.07 -10.19
CA LYS A 67 0.51 7.19 -11.32
C LYS A 67 0.66 5.70 -10.97
N PRO A 68 -0.03 5.23 -9.93
CA PRO A 68 0.23 3.92 -9.35
C PRO A 68 -0.04 2.77 -10.35
N VAL A 69 -0.93 2.99 -11.32
CA VAL A 69 -1.23 2.01 -12.38
C VAL A 69 -0.13 1.93 -13.44
N GLU A 70 0.51 3.06 -13.77
CA GLU A 70 1.63 3.08 -14.72
C GLU A 70 2.90 2.53 -14.08
N ASN A 71 3.10 2.80 -12.79
CA ASN A 71 4.28 2.37 -12.03
C ASN A 71 4.11 1.02 -11.33
N LYS A 72 3.01 0.30 -11.57
CA LYS A 72 2.67 -0.90 -10.80
C LYS A 72 3.71 -2.02 -10.87
N GLU A 73 4.37 -2.17 -12.01
CA GLU A 73 5.41 -3.20 -12.20
C GLU A 73 6.60 -2.91 -11.28
N SER A 74 7.08 -1.66 -11.26
CA SER A 74 8.15 -1.23 -10.35
C SER A 74 7.72 -1.28 -8.89
N LEU A 75 6.49 -0.88 -8.55
CA LEU A 75 6.02 -0.85 -7.16
C LEU A 75 5.81 -2.25 -6.57
N ASP A 76 5.31 -3.19 -7.38
CA ASP A 76 5.16 -4.59 -7.00
C ASP A 76 6.54 -5.27 -6.91
N GLU A 77 7.45 -5.02 -7.87
CA GLU A 77 8.84 -5.54 -7.85
C GLU A 77 9.65 -4.96 -6.69
N ASP A 78 9.63 -3.64 -6.45
CA ASP A 78 10.34 -3.00 -5.34
C ASP A 78 9.88 -3.58 -4.00
N TYR A 79 8.60 -3.97 -3.89
CA TYR A 79 8.09 -4.63 -2.69
C TYR A 79 8.56 -6.09 -2.59
N ASP A 80 8.56 -6.84 -3.69
CA ASP A 80 9.07 -8.22 -3.72
C ASP A 80 10.59 -8.26 -3.44
N ASP A 81 11.37 -7.33 -4.00
CA ASP A 81 12.82 -7.18 -3.77
C ASP A 81 13.15 -6.91 -2.30
N ILE A 82 12.34 -6.11 -1.60
CA ILE A 82 12.49 -5.89 -0.14
C ILE A 82 12.33 -7.19 0.66
N TYR A 83 11.55 -8.16 0.16
CA TYR A 83 11.32 -9.44 0.81
C TYR A 83 12.24 -10.56 0.30
N GLU A 84 12.82 -10.44 -0.89
CA GLU A 84 13.89 -11.33 -1.38
C GLU A 84 15.24 -11.09 -0.67
N GLU A 85 15.51 -9.87 -0.16
CA GLU A 85 16.80 -9.55 0.50
C GLU A 85 16.94 -10.14 1.92
N PHE A 86 15.90 -10.79 2.45
CA PHE A 86 16.07 -11.73 3.56
C PHE A 86 16.45 -13.09 2.98
N ASP A 87 17.71 -13.23 2.59
CA ASP A 87 18.34 -14.53 2.44
C ASP A 87 17.97 -15.35 3.70
N GLU A 88 17.20 -16.43 3.53
CA GLU A 88 16.98 -17.47 4.54
C GLU A 88 18.30 -18.23 4.87
N ASP A 89 19.46 -17.68 4.50
CA ASP A 89 20.80 -18.16 4.77
C ASP A 89 21.52 -17.32 5.85
N GLU A 90 20.80 -16.71 6.80
CA GLU A 90 21.40 -16.54 8.13
C GLU A 90 21.45 -17.94 8.77
N ASP A 91 22.51 -18.68 8.41
CA ASP A 91 22.99 -19.88 9.10
C ASP A 91 22.65 -19.71 10.58
N TYR A 92 21.68 -20.49 11.06
CA TYR A 92 21.36 -20.58 12.48
C TYR A 92 22.65 -21.07 13.14
N ASP A 93 23.47 -20.13 13.62
CA ASP A 93 24.76 -20.44 14.22
C ASP A 93 24.52 -21.13 15.56
N ASP A 94 24.32 -22.45 15.49
CA ASP A 94 24.21 -23.40 16.60
C ASP A 94 25.50 -23.43 17.45
N THR A 95 26.54 -22.62 17.14
CA THR A 95 27.71 -22.48 18.01
C THR A 95 27.51 -21.53 19.19
N ARG A 96 26.34 -20.88 19.32
CA ARG A 96 25.94 -20.24 20.58
C ARG A 96 25.44 -21.28 21.59
N CYS A 97 26.34 -22.18 21.99
CA CYS A 97 26.19 -22.98 23.19
C CYS A 97 26.07 -22.07 24.44
N ASP A 98 24.87 -22.13 25.02
CA ASP A 98 24.57 -22.14 26.45
C ASP A 98 25.05 -21.00 27.36
N ILE A 99 24.06 -20.26 27.85
CA ILE A 99 24.10 -19.64 29.17
C ILE A 99 24.09 -20.76 30.22
N ILE A 100 25.18 -20.91 30.98
CA ILE A 100 25.19 -21.47 32.35
C ILE A 100 25.98 -20.51 33.25
#